data_AF-A0A2V5UUT0-F1
#
_entry.id   AF-A0A2V5UUT0-F1
#
_cell.length_a   1.000
_cell.length_b   1.000
_cell.length_c   1.000
_cell.angle_alpha   90.00
_cell.angle_beta   90.00
_cell.angle_gamma   90.00
#
_symmetry.space_group_name_H-M   'P 1'
#
loop_
_entity.id
_entity.type
_entity.pdbx_description
1 polymer ?
#
loop_
_entity_poly.entity_id
_entity_poly.type
_entity_poly.pdbx_seq_one_letter_code
_entity_poly.pdbx_strand_id
1 'polypeptide(L)'
;ALSTQPPLAVVYLAGSFPRVRSPLTKQIAQKDLAFVPSLLPVQAGTRVEFPNLDDTYHSIFSYSPAKRFDLGRYRPEERPIPSEVFSNPGLVTLRCDIHEHMRGLILVVDTPYFVVTDADGRFRLSGLPSGRYTLKAWIDSKTTREAPVELKNGETQHIDFP
;
A
#
# COMPACT_ATOMS: atom_id res chain seq x y z
N ALA A 1 5.82 9.12 13.40
CA ALA A 1 4.80 8.25 12.77
C ALA A 1 5.53 7.26 11.86
N LEU A 2 4.90 6.19 11.39
CA LEU A 2 5.52 5.33 10.38
C LEU A 2 5.28 5.97 9.00
N SER A 3 6.35 6.40 8.33
CA SER A 3 6.32 7.07 7.02
C SER A 3 7.49 6.58 6.15
N THR A 4 7.45 6.86 4.86
CA THR A 4 8.58 6.62 3.94
C THR A 4 9.63 7.72 4.04
N GLN A 5 10.81 7.47 3.46
CA GLN A 5 11.83 8.49 3.17
C GLN A 5 12.23 8.39 1.68
N PRO A 6 12.05 9.46 0.87
CA PRO A 6 11.36 10.71 1.21
C PRO A 6 9.89 10.46 1.61
N PRO A 7 9.23 11.41 2.29
CA PRO A 7 7.81 11.29 2.60
C PRO A 7 7.01 11.22 1.29
N LEU A 8 6.24 10.13 1.13
CA LEU A 8 5.31 9.92 0.04
C LEU A 8 3.91 9.84 0.61
N ALA A 9 2.92 10.35 -0.12
CA ALA A 9 1.52 10.16 0.22
C ALA A 9 0.87 9.13 -0.71
N VAL A 10 -0.11 8.40 -0.19
CA VAL A 10 -1.06 7.65 -1.02
C VAL A 10 -2.31 8.49 -1.17
N VAL A 11 -2.57 8.95 -2.39
CA VAL A 11 -3.78 9.68 -2.74
C VAL A 11 -4.80 8.72 -3.30
N TYR A 12 -6.01 8.70 -2.76
CA TYR A 12 -7.06 7.78 -3.16
C TYR A 12 -8.46 8.37 -3.04
N LEU A 13 -9.35 7.92 -3.91
CA LEU A 13 -10.76 8.33 -3.91
C LEU A 13 -11.54 7.47 -2.92
N ALA A 14 -12.05 8.05 -1.85
CA ALA A 14 -12.91 7.36 -0.89
C ALA A 14 -14.37 7.31 -1.39
N GLY A 15 -14.98 6.13 -1.28
CA GLY A 15 -16.33 5.86 -1.74
C GLY A 15 -16.57 4.35 -1.88
N SER A 16 -17.75 3.97 -2.36
CA SER A 16 -18.08 2.58 -2.68
C SER A 16 -17.83 2.32 -4.16
N PHE A 17 -16.87 1.44 -4.45
CA PHE A 17 -16.51 1.07 -5.82
C PHE A 17 -16.66 -0.45 -6.01
N PRO A 18 -16.92 -0.92 -7.24
CA PRO A 18 -16.88 -2.35 -7.54
C PRO A 18 -15.52 -2.93 -7.16
N ARG A 19 -15.52 -4.06 -6.44
CA ARG A 19 -14.30 -4.83 -6.23
C ARG A 19 -13.85 -5.43 -7.56
N VAL A 20 -12.56 -5.35 -7.84
CA VAL A 20 -11.98 -5.99 -9.03
C VAL A 20 -12.15 -7.51 -8.89
N ARG A 21 -12.68 -8.15 -9.94
CA ARG A 21 -13.12 -9.56 -9.91
C ARG A 21 -11.98 -10.58 -9.86
N SER A 22 -10.76 -10.18 -10.17
CA SER A 22 -9.57 -11.03 -10.14
C SER A 22 -8.55 -10.49 -9.14
N PRO A 23 -8.06 -11.31 -8.21
CA PRO A 23 -7.05 -10.86 -7.26
C PRO A 23 -5.78 -10.49 -8.02
N LEU A 24 -5.43 -9.20 -7.97
CA LEU A 24 -4.13 -8.73 -8.43
C LEU A 24 -3.05 -9.36 -7.54
N THR A 25 -1.92 -9.73 -8.14
CA THR A 25 -0.72 -10.09 -7.40
C THR A 25 0.26 -8.91 -7.45
N LYS A 26 0.78 -8.53 -6.29
CA LYS A 26 1.84 -7.53 -6.11
C LYS A 26 2.97 -8.13 -5.29
N GLN A 27 4.11 -7.45 -5.24
CA GLN A 27 5.29 -7.94 -4.53
C GLN A 27 5.88 -6.88 -3.61
N ILE A 28 6.37 -7.34 -2.46
CA ILE A 28 7.36 -6.63 -1.62
C ILE A 28 8.53 -7.59 -1.43
N ALA A 29 9.66 -7.30 -2.07
CA ALA A 29 10.86 -8.09 -1.92
C ALA A 29 11.58 -7.78 -0.61
N GLN A 30 12.36 -8.73 -0.09
CA GLN A 30 13.43 -8.44 0.85
C GLN A 30 14.72 -8.32 0.04
N LYS A 31 15.35 -7.15 0.08
CA LYS A 31 16.57 -6.86 -0.66
C LYS A 31 17.36 -5.80 0.09
N ASP A 32 18.66 -5.96 0.16
CA ASP A 32 19.59 -5.07 0.85
C ASP A 32 19.18 -4.85 2.32
N LEU A 33 18.68 -5.92 2.98
CA LEU A 33 18.12 -5.88 4.33
C LEU A 33 16.98 -4.85 4.49
N ALA A 34 16.17 -4.67 3.46
CA ALA A 34 14.99 -3.81 3.46
C ALA A 34 13.79 -4.46 2.76
N PHE A 35 12.59 -3.97 3.08
CA PHE A 35 11.39 -4.27 2.30
C PHE A 35 11.28 -3.31 1.11
N VAL A 36 11.19 -3.85 -0.11
CA VAL A 36 11.17 -3.07 -1.35
C VAL A 36 9.95 -3.42 -2.21
N PRO A 37 9.03 -2.47 -2.48
CA PRO A 37 9.04 -1.10 -1.95
C PRO A 37 8.74 -1.07 -0.43
N SER A 38 9.16 0.00 0.23
CA SER A 38 8.91 0.23 1.66
C SER A 38 7.46 0.66 1.95
N LEU A 39 6.74 1.14 0.94
CA LEU A 39 5.31 1.42 0.96
C LEU A 39 4.66 0.84 -0.29
N LEU A 40 3.63 0.01 -0.11
CA LEU A 40 2.82 -0.56 -1.18
C LEU A 40 1.33 -0.32 -0.91
N PRO A 41 0.67 0.62 -1.61
CA PRO A 41 -0.78 0.67 -1.59
C PRO A 41 -1.36 -0.46 -2.44
N VAL A 42 -2.40 -1.12 -1.94
CA VAL A 42 -3.11 -2.19 -2.65
C VAL A 42 -4.62 -2.04 -2.46
N GLN A 43 -5.39 -2.52 -3.42
CA GLN A 43 -6.84 -2.68 -3.23
C GLN A 43 -7.11 -3.91 -2.34
N ALA A 44 -8.15 -3.83 -1.50
CA ALA A 44 -8.68 -4.98 -0.78
C ALA A 44 -8.94 -6.17 -1.72
N GLY A 45 -8.43 -7.35 -1.33
CA GLY A 45 -8.44 -8.59 -2.12
C GLY A 45 -7.14 -8.86 -2.89
N THR A 46 -6.18 -7.94 -2.88
CA THR A 46 -4.86 -8.14 -3.51
C THR A 46 -4.06 -9.21 -2.76
N ARG A 47 -3.42 -10.11 -3.52
CA ARG A 47 -2.39 -11.01 -3.00
C ARG A 47 -1.04 -10.31 -3.08
N VAL A 48 -0.29 -10.30 -1.98
CA VAL A 48 1.09 -9.79 -1.95
C VAL A 48 2.04 -10.96 -1.72
N GLU A 49 2.99 -11.10 -2.63
CA GLU A 49 4.10 -12.03 -2.56
C GLU A 49 5.34 -11.36 -1.97
N PHE A 50 6.15 -12.17 -1.30
CA PHE A 50 7.32 -11.71 -0.57
C PHE A 50 8.58 -12.48 -0.97
N PRO A 51 9.14 -12.22 -2.16
CA PRO A 51 10.37 -12.87 -2.58
C PRO A 51 11.55 -12.39 -1.72
N ASN A 52 12.35 -13.34 -1.23
CA ASN A 52 13.65 -13.05 -0.63
C ASN A 52 14.71 -12.98 -1.74
N LEU A 53 15.27 -11.79 -1.94
CA LEU A 53 16.31 -11.48 -2.94
C LEU A 53 17.68 -11.20 -2.30
N ASP A 54 17.81 -11.35 -0.98
CA ASP A 54 19.09 -11.36 -0.28
C ASP A 54 19.68 -12.78 -0.28
N ASP A 55 20.88 -12.95 0.28
CA ASP A 55 21.54 -14.25 0.49
C ASP A 55 21.36 -14.80 1.93
N THR A 56 20.65 -14.05 2.78
CA THR A 56 20.34 -14.40 4.16
C THR A 56 18.87 -14.83 4.35
N TYR A 57 18.58 -15.46 5.48
CA TYR A 57 17.20 -15.76 5.86
C TYR A 57 16.46 -14.48 6.25
N HIS A 58 15.19 -14.42 5.88
CA HIS A 58 14.26 -13.38 6.33
C HIS A 58 12.99 -14.00 6.89
N SER A 59 12.21 -13.17 7.55
CA SER A 59 10.84 -13.49 7.97
C SER A 59 9.95 -12.29 7.73
N ILE A 60 8.65 -12.55 7.68
CA ILE A 60 7.66 -11.49 7.56
C ILE A 60 6.47 -11.80 8.44
N PHE A 61 6.16 -10.85 9.31
CA PHE A 61 4.97 -10.89 10.13
C PHE A 61 4.35 -9.50 10.28
N SER A 62 3.09 -9.48 10.72
CA SER A 62 2.36 -8.27 11.09
C SER A 62 1.40 -8.59 12.25
N TYR A 63 1.26 -7.63 13.17
CA TYR A 63 0.22 -7.61 14.20
C TYR A 63 -0.83 -6.53 13.99
N SER A 64 -0.87 -5.95 12.79
CA SER A 64 -1.78 -4.85 12.45
C SER A 64 -3.23 -5.35 12.44
N PRO A 65 -4.22 -4.59 12.96
CA PRO A 65 -5.62 -5.01 12.98
C PRO A 65 -6.20 -5.39 11.62
N ALA A 66 -5.78 -4.71 10.55
CA ALA A 66 -6.24 -5.00 9.18
C ALA A 66 -5.82 -6.41 8.70
N LYS A 67 -4.66 -6.89 9.15
CA LYS A 67 -4.12 -8.22 8.80
C LYS A 67 -3.02 -8.64 9.78
N ARG A 68 -3.32 -9.65 10.61
CA ARG A 68 -2.36 -10.35 11.46
C ARG A 68 -1.90 -11.64 10.78
N PHE A 69 -0.60 -11.86 10.68
CA PHE A 69 0.00 -13.06 10.08
C PHE A 69 1.47 -13.21 10.47
N ASP A 70 2.02 -14.39 10.25
CA ASP A 70 3.45 -14.72 10.40
C ASP A 70 3.80 -15.81 9.38
N LEU A 71 4.73 -15.52 8.47
CA LEU A 71 5.20 -16.46 7.43
C LEU A 71 6.37 -17.33 7.88
N GLY A 72 6.88 -17.12 9.10
CA GLY A 72 8.09 -17.77 9.58
C GLY A 72 9.34 -17.31 8.82
N ARG A 73 10.46 -17.98 9.10
CA ARG A 73 11.75 -17.71 8.46
C ARG A 73 11.89 -18.54 7.18
N TYR A 74 12.39 -17.93 6.12
CA TYR A 74 12.64 -18.59 4.84
C TYR A 74 13.92 -18.09 4.17
N ARG A 75 14.51 -19.01 3.40
CA ARG A 75 15.76 -18.80 2.67
C ARG A 75 15.54 -18.00 1.38
N PRO A 76 16.61 -17.53 0.74
CA PRO A 76 16.55 -16.99 -0.62
C PRO A 76 15.91 -17.99 -1.58
N GLU A 77 15.21 -17.47 -2.59
CA GLU A 77 14.60 -18.26 -3.67
C GLU A 77 13.56 -19.33 -3.24
N GLU A 78 13.03 -19.27 -2.02
CA GLU A 78 12.00 -20.21 -1.55
C GLU A 78 10.81 -20.30 -2.52
N ARG A 79 10.29 -21.53 -2.73
CA ARG A 79 9.15 -21.81 -3.63
C ARG A 79 8.14 -22.74 -2.95
N PRO A 80 6.82 -22.45 -3.04
CA PRO A 80 6.23 -21.26 -3.65
C PRO A 80 6.63 -19.98 -2.90
N ILE A 81 6.60 -18.82 -3.58
CA ILE A 81 6.94 -17.55 -2.93
C ILE A 81 5.96 -17.31 -1.77
N PRO A 82 6.45 -17.07 -0.54
CA PRO A 82 5.59 -16.76 0.60
C PRO A 82 4.67 -15.57 0.30
N SER A 83 3.41 -15.64 0.73
CA SER A 83 2.40 -14.66 0.30
C SER A 83 1.20 -14.57 1.22
N GLU A 84 0.51 -13.43 1.19
CA GLU A 84 -0.74 -13.22 1.91
C GLU A 84 -1.79 -12.48 1.05
N VAL A 85 -3.07 -12.71 1.35
CA VAL A 85 -4.18 -11.94 0.77
C VAL A 85 -4.67 -10.89 1.76
N PHE A 86 -4.79 -9.66 1.27
CA PHE A 86 -5.11 -8.45 2.04
C PHE A 86 -6.54 -8.00 1.78
N SER A 87 -7.51 -8.52 2.53
CA SER A 87 -8.94 -8.34 2.25
C SER A 87 -9.61 -7.18 2.98
N ASN A 88 -8.97 -6.64 4.03
CA ASN A 88 -9.54 -5.61 4.89
C ASN A 88 -8.76 -4.30 4.72
N PRO A 89 -9.44 -3.17 4.48
CA PRO A 89 -8.79 -1.86 4.44
C PRO A 89 -8.06 -1.52 5.73
N GLY A 90 -6.98 -0.77 5.61
CA GLY A 90 -6.18 -0.27 6.71
C GLY A 90 -4.69 -0.42 6.49
N LEU A 91 -3.92 0.15 7.41
CA LEU A 91 -2.47 0.06 7.41
C LEU A 91 -2.03 -1.31 7.96
N VAL A 92 -1.12 -1.96 7.24
CA VAL A 92 -0.38 -3.14 7.69
C VAL A 92 1.10 -2.78 7.76
N THR A 93 1.68 -2.92 8.94
CA THR A 93 3.13 -2.80 9.16
C THR A 93 3.78 -4.18 9.11
N LEU A 94 4.68 -4.36 8.16
CA LEU A 94 5.54 -5.53 8.01
C LEU A 94 6.79 -5.39 8.88
N ARG A 95 7.25 -6.52 9.42
CA ARG A 95 8.46 -6.62 10.25
C ARG A 95 9.20 -7.91 9.94
N CYS A 96 10.51 -7.91 10.19
CA CYS A 96 11.35 -9.11 10.23
C CYS A 96 11.80 -9.37 11.67
N ASP A 97 11.84 -10.64 12.08
CA ASP A 97 12.29 -11.08 13.41
C ASP A 97 13.82 -11.25 13.51
N ILE A 98 14.51 -11.37 12.37
CA ILE A 98 15.97 -11.48 12.28
C ILE A 98 16.62 -10.10 12.24
N HIS A 99 16.03 -9.18 11.48
CA HIS A 99 16.57 -7.83 11.24
C HIS A 99 15.59 -6.77 11.77
N GLU A 100 15.75 -6.35 13.02
CA GLU A 100 14.77 -5.49 13.72
C GLU A 100 14.48 -4.13 13.04
N HIS A 101 15.41 -3.67 12.20
CA HIS A 101 15.29 -2.42 11.46
C HIS A 101 14.39 -2.54 10.22
N MET A 102 14.19 -3.75 9.69
CA MET A 102 13.35 -3.98 8.52
C MET A 102 11.89 -3.66 8.82
N ARG A 103 11.37 -2.63 8.15
CA ARG A 103 9.97 -2.19 8.24
C ARG A 103 9.44 -1.84 6.87
N GLY A 104 8.22 -2.29 6.59
CA GLY A 104 7.51 -2.02 5.35
C GLY A 104 6.05 -1.74 5.66
N LEU A 105 5.38 -1.00 4.77
CA LEU A 105 3.99 -0.60 4.92
C LEU A 105 3.18 -1.10 3.73
N ILE A 106 2.06 -1.74 4.01
CA ILE A 106 1.01 -1.99 3.02
C ILE A 106 -0.19 -1.15 3.43
N LEU A 107 -0.63 -0.24 2.57
CA LEU A 107 -1.88 0.50 2.78
C LEU A 107 -2.97 -0.18 1.94
N VAL A 108 -3.88 -0.88 2.62
CA VAL A 108 -5.00 -1.54 1.96
C VAL A 108 -6.15 -0.53 1.84
N VAL A 109 -6.60 -0.26 0.61
CA VAL A 109 -7.71 0.65 0.31
C VAL A 109 -8.87 -0.09 -0.35
N ASP A 110 -10.09 0.39 -0.18
CA ASP A 110 -11.31 -0.23 -0.75
C ASP A 110 -11.65 0.27 -2.17
N THR A 111 -10.79 1.12 -2.74
CA THR A 111 -10.97 1.74 -4.05
C THR A 111 -9.94 1.22 -5.05
N PRO A 112 -10.29 1.09 -6.34
CA PRO A 112 -9.29 0.88 -7.39
C PRO A 112 -8.58 2.20 -7.78
N TYR A 113 -9.07 3.36 -7.31
CA TYR A 113 -8.56 4.68 -7.66
C TYR A 113 -7.60 5.20 -6.59
N PHE A 114 -6.33 4.83 -6.71
CA PHE A 114 -5.27 5.30 -5.83
C PHE A 114 -3.94 5.43 -6.55
N VAL A 115 -3.05 6.27 -6.01
CA VAL A 115 -1.71 6.53 -6.54
C VAL A 115 -0.77 6.93 -5.41
N VAL A 116 0.51 6.64 -5.55
CA VAL A 116 1.57 7.18 -4.67
C VAL A 116 2.06 8.49 -5.29
N THR A 117 2.22 9.54 -4.49
CA THR A 117 2.80 10.81 -4.98
C THR A 117 4.24 10.62 -5.46
N ASP A 118 4.74 11.56 -6.26
CA ASP A 118 6.18 11.73 -6.42
C ASP A 118 6.81 12.36 -5.16
N ALA A 119 8.14 12.55 -5.19
CA ALA A 119 8.89 13.13 -4.08
C ALA A 119 8.57 14.61 -3.81
N ASP A 120 7.98 15.31 -4.79
CA ASP A 120 7.50 16.70 -4.65
C ASP A 120 6.03 16.74 -4.19
N GLY A 121 5.41 15.58 -3.91
CA GLY A 121 4.01 15.46 -3.49
C GLY A 121 3.00 15.54 -4.62
N ARG A 122 3.42 15.57 -5.89
CA ARG A 122 2.51 15.64 -7.04
C ARG A 122 1.88 14.28 -7.31
N PHE A 123 0.63 14.30 -7.76
CA PHE A 123 -0.11 13.09 -8.14
C PHE A 123 -1.03 13.35 -9.34
N ARG A 124 -1.43 12.28 -10.02
CA ARG A 124 -2.47 12.31 -11.04
C ARG A 124 -3.32 11.05 -10.95
N LEU A 125 -4.62 11.22 -10.80
CA LEU A 125 -5.62 10.16 -10.93
C LEU A 125 -6.42 10.39 -12.21
N SER A 126 -6.62 9.34 -13.00
CA SER A 126 -7.32 9.39 -14.29
C SER A 126 -8.37 8.30 -14.39
N GLY A 127 -9.34 8.47 -15.29
CA GLY A 127 -10.42 7.49 -15.46
C GLY A 127 -11.36 7.41 -14.26
N LEU A 128 -11.49 8.50 -13.52
CA LEU A 128 -12.34 8.56 -12.33
C LEU A 128 -13.83 8.62 -12.74
N PRO A 129 -14.72 7.91 -12.03
CA PRO A 129 -16.15 7.99 -12.28
C PRO A 129 -16.69 9.37 -11.89
N SER A 130 -17.68 9.86 -12.63
CA SER A 130 -18.41 11.06 -12.24
C SER A 130 -19.19 10.85 -10.95
N GLY A 131 -19.19 11.84 -10.06
CA GLY A 131 -19.90 11.78 -8.79
C GLY A 131 -19.27 12.65 -7.72
N ARG A 132 -19.87 12.62 -6.53
CA ARG A 132 -19.34 13.31 -5.34
C ARG A 132 -18.59 12.32 -4.48
N TYR A 133 -17.34 12.65 -4.17
CA TYR A 133 -16.44 11.79 -3.41
C TYR A 133 -15.65 12.60 -2.40
N THR A 134 -14.90 11.90 -1.55
CA THR A 134 -13.84 12.49 -0.74
C THR A 134 -12.50 11.99 -1.27
N LEU A 135 -11.65 12.91 -1.71
CA LEU A 135 -10.27 12.59 -2.03
C LEU A 135 -9.46 12.59 -0.74
N LYS A 136 -8.70 11.53 -0.50
CA LYS A 136 -7.85 11.39 0.70
C LYS A 136 -6.40 11.31 0.29
N ALA A 137 -5.52 11.94 1.06
CA ALA A 137 -4.08 11.79 0.98
C ALA A 137 -3.57 11.25 2.32
N TRP A 138 -3.31 9.94 2.36
CA TRP A 138 -2.67 9.31 3.50
C TRP A 138 -1.17 9.60 3.46
N ILE A 139 -0.63 10.22 4.51
CA ILE A 139 0.80 10.61 4.59
C ILE A 139 1.53 9.65 5.54
N ASP A 140 0.93 9.38 6.70
CA ASP A 140 1.45 8.44 7.67
C ASP A 140 0.34 7.88 8.57
N SER A 141 0.72 7.04 9.54
CA SER A 141 -0.21 6.39 10.48
C SER A 141 -1.05 7.36 11.35
N LYS A 142 -0.71 8.64 11.39
CA LYS A 142 -1.37 9.70 12.19
C LYS A 142 -1.98 10.80 11.34
N THR A 143 -1.54 10.94 10.09
CA THR A 143 -1.93 12.06 9.23
C THR A 143 -2.55 11.57 7.92
N THR A 144 -3.82 11.94 7.73
CA THR A 144 -4.53 11.84 6.46
C THR A 144 -5.19 13.18 6.20
N ARG A 145 -4.97 13.75 5.02
CA ARG A 145 -5.65 14.96 4.54
C ARG A 145 -6.83 14.56 3.68
N GLU A 146 -7.89 15.35 3.66
CA GLU A 146 -9.11 15.05 2.94
C GLU A 146 -9.67 16.30 2.28
N ALA A 147 -10.23 16.15 1.08
CA ALA A 147 -10.92 17.21 0.35
C ALA A 147 -12.17 16.65 -0.36
N PRO A 148 -13.33 17.32 -0.29
CA PRO A 148 -14.49 16.94 -1.08
C PRO A 148 -14.23 17.24 -2.57
N VAL A 149 -14.67 16.34 -3.46
CA VAL A 149 -14.53 16.50 -4.91
C VAL A 149 -15.83 16.16 -5.62
N GLU A 150 -16.18 16.96 -6.63
CA GLU A 150 -17.32 16.70 -7.51
C GLU A 150 -16.80 16.47 -8.94
N LEU A 151 -16.66 15.21 -9.32
CA LEU A 151 -16.06 14.80 -10.58
C LEU A 151 -17.11 14.76 -11.69
N LYS A 152 -16.78 15.34 -12.84
CA LYS A 152 -17.59 15.29 -14.06
C LYS A 152 -16.78 14.62 -15.18
N ASN A 153 -17.48 13.90 -16.06
CA ASN A 153 -16.83 13.19 -17.16
C ASN A 153 -16.05 14.14 -18.07
N GLY A 154 -14.79 13.82 -18.33
CA GLY A 154 -13.91 14.60 -19.22
C GLY A 154 -13.31 15.86 -18.58
N GLU A 155 -13.64 16.18 -17.33
CA GLU A 155 -13.09 17.33 -16.63
C GLU A 155 -11.77 17.00 -15.93
N THR A 156 -10.83 17.95 -15.91
CA THR A 156 -9.63 17.89 -15.06
C THR A 156 -9.79 18.91 -13.95
N GLN A 157 -9.62 18.49 -12.71
CA GLN A 157 -9.62 19.36 -11.54
C GLN A 157 -8.24 19.36 -10.90
N HIS A 158 -7.82 20.54 -10.44
CA HIS A 158 -6.60 20.74 -9.68
C HIS A 158 -6.96 20.89 -8.20
N ILE A 159 -6.30 20.13 -7.34
CA ILE A 159 -6.54 20.11 -5.89
C ILE A 159 -5.21 20.06 -5.18
N ASP A 160 -5.06 20.98 -4.22
CA ASP A 160 -3.97 20.99 -3.26
C ASP A 160 -4.51 20.62 -1.88
N PHE A 161 -3.80 19.74 -1.17
CA PHE A 161 -4.12 19.43 0.21
C PHE A 161 -3.44 20.43 1.15
N PRO A 162 -4.11 20.90 2.20
CA PRO A 162 -3.54 21.81 3.20
C PRO A 162 -2.52 21.14 4.14
#